data_AF-A0A525L590-F1
#
_entry.id   AF-A0A525L590-F1
#
_cell.length_a   1.000
_cell.length_b   1.000
_cell.length_c   1.000
_cell.angle_alpha   90.00
_cell.angle_beta   90.00
_cell.angle_gamma   90.00
#
_symmetry.space_group_name_H-M   'P 1'
#
loop_
_entity.id
_entity.type
_entity.pdbx_description
1 polymer ?
#
loop_
_entity_poly.entity_id
_entity_poly.type
_entity_poly.pdbx_seq_one_letter_code
_entity_poly.pdbx_strand_id
1 'polypeptide(L)'
;MRQVVQVTRAAGDVSTAAAARDAQAQTQIRYVTRTQIKETPTYVDAATDAAFGVPVGLVRVHDAAALGLDVSAVPDPAGRADGDASSVAASDLGRAIIANYGECRADQARLAELQDWLRKQVLVARTMDGAAGQD
;
A
#
# COMPACT_ATOMS: atom_id res chain seq x y z
N MET A 1 13.09 22.64 -34.36
CA MET A 1 12.21 23.28 -33.35
C MET A 1 10.83 22.61 -33.22
N ARG A 2 10.09 22.35 -34.30
CA ARG A 2 8.75 21.70 -34.25
C ARG A 2 8.75 20.31 -33.58
N GLN A 3 9.77 19.49 -33.84
CA GLN A 3 9.90 18.14 -33.30
C GLN A 3 10.16 18.10 -31.79
N VAL A 4 11.01 19.02 -31.29
CA VAL A 4 11.26 19.18 -29.84
C VAL A 4 9.96 19.54 -29.10
N VAL A 5 9.16 20.45 -29.66
CA VAL A 5 7.85 20.84 -29.07
C VAL A 5 6.87 19.66 -29.03
N GLN A 6 6.81 18.85 -30.08
CA GLN A 6 5.93 17.68 -30.13
C GLN A 6 6.30 16.64 -29.07
N VAL A 7 7.59 16.43 -28.83
CA VAL A 7 8.04 15.43 -27.87
C VAL A 7 7.86 15.90 -26.44
N THR A 8 8.14 17.17 -26.15
CA THR A 8 7.82 17.75 -24.84
C THR A 8 6.33 17.60 -24.53
N ARG A 9 5.47 17.81 -25.52
CA ARG A 9 4.02 17.57 -25.38
C ARG A 9 3.70 16.11 -25.11
N ALA A 10 4.24 15.18 -25.91
CA ALA A 10 3.99 13.75 -25.74
C ALA A 10 4.44 13.24 -24.36
N ALA A 11 5.60 13.67 -23.88
CA ALA A 11 6.09 13.35 -22.54
C ALA A 11 5.20 13.96 -21.44
N GLY A 12 4.69 15.17 -21.66
CA GLY A 12 3.70 15.82 -20.79
C GLY A 12 2.40 15.02 -20.72
N ASP A 13 1.84 14.64 -21.87
CA ASP A 13 0.59 13.87 -21.98
C ASP A 13 0.72 12.50 -21.28
N VAL A 14 1.85 11.79 -21.46
CA VAL A 14 2.16 10.54 -20.75
C VAL A 14 2.18 10.74 -19.24
N SER A 15 2.80 11.82 -18.77
CA SER A 15 2.91 12.13 -17.34
C SER A 15 1.57 12.50 -16.72
N THR A 16 0.76 13.32 -17.41
CA THR A 16 -0.60 13.66 -16.97
C THR A 16 -1.50 12.42 -16.91
N ALA A 17 -1.44 11.55 -17.92
CA ALA A 17 -2.21 10.32 -17.95
C ALA A 17 -1.80 9.33 -16.84
N ALA A 18 -0.50 9.25 -16.53
CA ALA A 18 -0.02 8.42 -15.43
C ALA A 18 -0.48 8.95 -14.06
N ALA A 19 -0.36 10.26 -13.84
CA ALA A 19 -0.81 10.89 -12.61
C ALA A 19 -2.33 10.72 -12.39
N ALA A 20 -3.13 10.84 -13.44
CA ALA A 20 -4.58 10.61 -13.36
C ALA A 20 -4.93 9.16 -12.98
N ARG A 21 -4.23 8.19 -13.57
CA ARG A 21 -4.41 6.76 -13.26
C ARG A 21 -4.01 6.42 -11.83
N ASP A 22 -2.86 6.89 -11.36
CA ASP A 22 -2.46 6.73 -9.95
C ASP A 22 -3.50 7.37 -9.03
N ALA A 23 -3.87 8.63 -9.25
CA ALA A 23 -4.85 9.31 -8.40
C ALA A 23 -6.19 8.56 -8.30
N GLN A 24 -6.68 8.00 -9.41
CA GLN A 24 -7.88 7.19 -9.43
C GLN A 24 -7.71 5.89 -8.65
N ALA A 25 -6.63 5.14 -8.89
CA ALA A 25 -6.34 3.89 -8.20
C ALA A 25 -6.20 4.10 -6.68
N GLN A 26 -5.48 5.15 -6.27
CA GLN A 26 -5.28 5.51 -4.88
C GLN A 26 -6.61 5.90 -4.19
N THR A 27 -7.48 6.60 -4.90
CA THR A 27 -8.82 6.95 -4.38
C THR A 27 -9.65 5.70 -4.13
N GLN A 28 -9.68 4.76 -5.09
CA GLN A 28 -10.44 3.54 -4.96
C GLN A 28 -9.91 2.63 -3.84
N ILE A 29 -8.58 2.47 -3.75
CA ILE A 29 -7.95 1.66 -2.70
C ILE A 29 -8.28 2.25 -1.32
N ARG A 30 -8.10 3.56 -1.13
CA ARG A 30 -8.46 4.21 0.14
C ARG A 30 -9.94 4.06 0.48
N TYR A 31 -10.82 4.20 -0.50
CA TYR A 31 -12.26 4.02 -0.29
C TYR A 31 -12.56 2.61 0.22
N VAL A 32 -12.08 1.58 -0.49
CA VAL A 32 -12.33 0.17 -0.14
C VAL A 32 -11.72 -0.19 1.22
N THR A 33 -10.49 0.24 1.51
CA THR A 33 -9.83 0.02 2.82
C THR A 33 -10.63 0.65 3.96
N ARG A 34 -11.04 1.91 3.81
CA ARG A 34 -11.84 2.62 4.84
C ARG A 34 -13.20 1.98 5.05
N THR A 35 -13.85 1.51 4.00
CA THR A 35 -15.13 0.80 4.09
C THR A 35 -14.97 -0.49 4.88
N GLN A 36 -13.96 -1.32 4.57
CA GLN A 36 -13.71 -2.55 5.32
C GLN A 36 -13.40 -2.29 6.80
N ILE A 37 -12.58 -1.27 7.11
CA ILE A 37 -12.32 -0.85 8.50
C ILE A 37 -13.62 -0.43 9.19
N LYS A 38 -14.49 0.33 8.50
CA LYS A 38 -15.78 0.76 9.05
C LYS A 38 -16.70 -0.43 9.34
N GLU A 39 -16.68 -1.44 8.47
CA GLU A 39 -17.54 -2.61 8.58
C GLU A 39 -17.04 -3.65 9.59
N THR A 40 -15.77 -3.59 10.01
CA THR A 40 -15.18 -4.55 10.96
C THR A 40 -16.06 -4.87 12.18
N PRO A 41 -16.67 -3.90 12.91
CA PRO A 41 -17.53 -4.19 14.07
C PRO A 41 -18.79 -5.00 13.77
N THR A 42 -19.21 -5.03 12.50
CA THR A 42 -20.37 -5.81 12.06
C THR A 42 -20.02 -7.30 12.02
N TYR A 43 -18.76 -7.63 11.73
CA TYR A 43 -18.28 -9.00 11.55
C TYR A 43 -17.44 -9.51 12.73
N VAL A 44 -16.83 -8.60 13.49
CA VAL A 44 -16.11 -8.85 14.73
C VAL A 44 -16.69 -7.91 15.78
N ASP A 45 -17.77 -8.35 16.40
CA ASP A 45 -18.53 -7.56 17.35
C ASP A 45 -17.93 -7.61 18.77
N ALA A 46 -18.52 -6.84 19.69
CA ALA A 46 -18.06 -6.76 21.07
C ALA A 46 -18.16 -8.12 21.81
N ALA A 47 -19.11 -8.99 21.44
CA ALA A 47 -19.22 -10.32 22.03
C ALA A 47 -18.06 -11.21 21.58
N THR A 48 -17.65 -11.10 20.31
CA THR A 48 -16.47 -11.78 19.76
C THR A 48 -15.20 -11.29 20.44
N ASP A 49 -15.03 -9.97 20.58
CA ASP A 49 -13.87 -9.40 21.28
C ASP A 49 -13.78 -9.85 22.75
N ALA A 50 -14.92 -9.97 23.44
CA ALA A 50 -14.96 -10.46 24.81
C ALA A 50 -14.66 -11.97 24.92
N ALA A 51 -15.04 -12.76 23.92
CA ALA A 51 -14.84 -14.21 23.90
C ALA A 51 -13.46 -14.64 23.38
N PHE A 52 -12.82 -13.80 22.56
CA PHE A 52 -11.55 -14.11 21.90
C PHE A 52 -10.44 -13.16 22.35
N GLY A 53 -9.64 -13.60 23.33
CA GLY A 53 -8.43 -12.91 23.73
C GLY A 53 -7.31 -13.12 22.70
N VAL A 54 -6.87 -12.05 22.03
CA VAL A 54 -5.73 -12.10 21.10
C VAL A 54 -4.44 -12.42 21.87
N PRO A 55 -3.66 -13.46 21.52
CA PRO A 55 -2.45 -13.82 22.26
C PRO A 55 -1.37 -12.73 22.21
N VAL A 56 -0.62 -12.55 23.30
CA VAL A 56 0.54 -11.63 23.36
C VAL A 56 1.55 -11.91 22.26
N GLY A 57 1.91 -13.18 22.07
CA GLY A 57 2.91 -13.57 21.06
C GLY A 57 2.47 -13.18 19.65
N LEU A 58 1.16 -13.26 19.36
CA LEU A 58 0.63 -12.84 18.06
C LEU A 58 0.78 -11.34 17.84
N VAL A 59 0.46 -10.52 18.85
CA VAL A 59 0.65 -9.05 18.78
C VAL A 59 2.13 -8.72 18.56
N ARG A 60 3.03 -9.37 19.30
CA ARG A 60 4.48 -9.14 19.16
C ARG A 60 4.99 -9.47 17.75
N VAL A 61 4.60 -10.61 17.20
CA VAL A 61 4.98 -11.02 15.84
C VAL A 61 4.40 -10.05 14.81
N HIS A 62 3.15 -9.63 14.98
CA HIS A 62 2.52 -8.64 14.12
C HIS A 62 3.29 -7.31 14.13
N ASP A 63 3.61 -6.79 15.31
CA ASP A 63 4.28 -5.50 15.46
C ASP A 63 5.71 -5.54 14.94
N ALA A 64 6.43 -6.64 15.18
CA ALA A 64 7.75 -6.87 14.59
C ALA A 64 7.68 -6.82 13.06
N ALA A 65 6.70 -7.51 12.46
CA ALA A 65 6.51 -7.51 11.02
C ALA A 65 6.12 -6.13 10.47
N ALA A 66 5.24 -5.40 11.17
CA ALA A 66 4.82 -4.06 10.78
C ALA A 66 5.97 -3.05 10.81
N LEU A 67 6.92 -3.21 11.74
CA LEU A 67 8.11 -2.37 11.87
C LEU A 67 9.30 -2.83 11.01
N GLY A 68 9.23 -4.02 10.40
CA GLY A 68 10.35 -4.63 9.68
C GLY A 68 11.50 -5.04 10.60
N LEU A 69 11.19 -5.49 11.82
CA LEU A 69 12.15 -5.88 12.85
C LEU A 69 12.12 -7.39 13.09
N ASP A 70 13.20 -7.93 13.66
CA ASP A 70 13.18 -9.25 14.28
C ASP A 70 12.30 -9.22 15.54
N VAL A 71 11.57 -10.31 15.82
CA VAL A 71 10.66 -10.38 16.98
C VAL A 71 11.38 -10.19 18.32
N SER A 72 12.67 -10.58 18.41
CA SER A 72 13.51 -10.36 19.59
C SER A 72 13.79 -8.89 19.90
N ALA A 73 13.62 -7.99 18.91
CA ALA A 73 13.73 -6.55 19.09
C ALA A 73 12.44 -5.90 19.60
N VAL A 74 11.32 -6.64 19.63
CA VAL A 74 10.06 -6.17 20.24
C VAL A 74 10.06 -6.53 21.73
N PRO A 75 9.98 -5.54 22.65
CA PRO A 75 10.03 -5.80 24.07
C PRO A 75 9.01 -6.84 24.53
N ASP A 76 9.47 -7.79 25.34
CA ASP A 76 8.61 -8.72 26.05
C ASP A 76 7.80 -8.00 27.13
N PRO A 77 6.46 -8.11 27.15
CA PRO A 77 5.68 -7.61 28.27
C PRO A 77 6.06 -8.38 29.54
N ALA A 78 6.58 -7.66 30.52
CA ALA A 78 7.07 -8.27 31.76
C ALA A 78 5.99 -9.14 32.43
N GLY A 79 6.32 -10.40 32.70
CA GLY A 79 5.46 -11.33 33.44
C GLY A 79 4.28 -11.90 32.66
N ARG A 80 4.28 -11.82 31.32
CA ARG A 80 3.21 -12.37 30.47
C ARG A 80 3.73 -13.45 29.54
N ALA A 81 3.05 -14.59 29.50
CA ALA A 81 3.37 -15.64 28.54
C ALA A 81 2.79 -15.29 27.15
N ASP A 82 3.42 -15.78 26.09
CA ASP A 82 2.97 -15.52 24.71
C ASP A 82 1.53 -16.00 24.45
N GLY A 83 1.08 -17.02 25.18
CA GLY A 83 -0.28 -17.56 25.10
C GLY A 83 -1.34 -16.77 25.90
N ASP A 84 -0.94 -15.81 26.73
CA ASP A 84 -1.88 -15.02 27.52
C ASP A 84 -2.69 -14.05 26.63
N ALA A 85 -3.93 -13.76 27.02
CA ALA A 85 -4.79 -12.81 26.31
C ALA A 85 -4.26 -11.37 26.44
N SER A 86 -3.89 -10.74 25.34
CA SER A 86 -3.44 -9.35 25.28
C SER A 86 -4.58 -8.35 25.50
N SER A 87 -4.22 -7.07 25.64
CA SER A 87 -5.18 -5.97 25.69
C SER A 87 -5.71 -5.56 24.31
N VAL A 88 -5.22 -6.19 23.23
CA VAL A 88 -5.65 -5.89 21.86
C VAL A 88 -6.91 -6.69 21.56
N ALA A 89 -7.98 -5.99 21.19
CA ALA A 89 -9.22 -6.62 20.74
C ALA A 89 -9.01 -7.31 19.37
N ALA A 90 -9.76 -8.37 19.10
CA ALA A 90 -9.70 -9.07 17.82
C ALA A 90 -10.10 -8.14 16.67
N SER A 91 -11.09 -7.27 16.90
CA SER A 91 -11.53 -6.26 15.95
C SER A 91 -10.44 -5.23 15.65
N ASP A 92 -9.65 -4.81 16.65
CA ASP A 92 -8.53 -3.89 16.47
C ASP A 92 -7.38 -4.51 15.69
N LEU A 93 -7.02 -5.77 15.99
CA LEU A 93 -6.05 -6.52 15.19
C LEU A 93 -6.52 -6.65 13.74
N GLY A 94 -7.80 -6.96 13.52
CA GLY A 94 -8.40 -7.03 12.19
C GLY A 94 -8.30 -5.71 11.43
N ARG A 95 -8.58 -4.57 12.09
CA ARG A 95 -8.43 -3.23 11.51
C ARG A 95 -6.98 -2.94 11.13
N ALA A 96 -6.01 -3.31 11.97
CA ALA A 96 -4.59 -3.14 11.68
C ALA A 96 -4.16 -3.94 10.43
N ILE A 97 -4.60 -5.19 10.32
CA ILE A 97 -4.34 -6.03 9.14
C ILE A 97 -4.95 -5.40 7.87
N ILE A 98 -6.21 -4.96 7.93
CA ILE A 98 -6.88 -4.30 6.80
C ILE A 98 -6.13 -3.03 6.39
N ALA A 99 -5.70 -2.22 7.35
CA ALA A 99 -4.92 -1.00 7.08
C ALA A 99 -3.59 -1.33 6.40
N ASN A 100 -2.83 -2.30 6.93
CA ASN A 100 -1.55 -2.73 6.37
C ASN A 100 -1.72 -3.22 4.92
N TYR A 101 -2.73 -4.04 4.64
CA TYR A 101 -3.00 -4.48 3.26
C TYR A 101 -3.50 -3.36 2.36
N GLY A 102 -4.21 -2.37 2.90
CA GLY A 102 -4.58 -1.16 2.19
C GLY A 102 -3.36 -0.40 1.67
N GLU A 103 -2.38 -0.16 2.54
CA GLU A 103 -1.12 0.51 2.19
C GLU A 103 -0.29 -0.34 1.21
N CYS A 104 -0.14 -1.66 1.45
CA CYS A 104 0.58 -2.52 0.51
C CYS A 104 -0.03 -2.50 -0.91
N ARG A 105 -1.37 -2.48 -1.02
CA ARG A 105 -2.05 -2.35 -2.32
C ARG A 105 -1.80 -0.99 -2.96
N ALA A 106 -1.80 0.08 -2.16
CA ALA A 106 -1.51 1.43 -2.62
C ALA A 106 -0.08 1.54 -3.19
N ASP A 107 0.90 0.97 -2.49
CA ASP A 107 2.29 0.93 -2.94
C ASP A 107 2.47 0.08 -4.20
N GLN A 108 1.85 -1.10 -4.25
CA GLN A 108 1.89 -1.96 -5.43
C GLN A 108 1.30 -1.25 -6.67
N ALA A 109 0.16 -0.57 -6.52
CA ALA A 109 -0.46 0.18 -7.60
C ALA A 109 0.43 1.34 -8.07
N ARG A 110 1.01 2.10 -7.13
CA ARG A 110 1.91 3.20 -7.44
C ARG A 110 3.18 2.71 -8.16
N LEU A 111 3.76 1.61 -7.71
CA LEU A 111 4.95 1.03 -8.36
C LEU A 111 4.63 0.55 -9.78
N ALA A 112 3.48 -0.11 -9.98
CA ALA A 112 3.05 -0.56 -11.30
C ALA A 112 2.87 0.63 -12.26
N GLU A 113 2.23 1.71 -11.81
CA GLU A 113 2.02 2.92 -12.61
C GLU A 113 3.35 3.65 -12.90
N LEU A 114 4.26 3.73 -11.92
CA LEU A 114 5.59 4.29 -12.13
C LEU A 114 6.39 3.51 -13.19
N GLN A 115 6.35 2.18 -13.13
CA GLN A 115 7.03 1.33 -14.11
C GLN A 115 6.45 1.49 -15.52
N ASP A 116 5.12 1.59 -15.65
CA ASP A 116 4.46 1.85 -16.93
C ASP A 116 4.83 3.24 -17.48
N TRP A 117 4.79 4.27 -16.63
CA TRP A 117 5.22 5.62 -16.99
C TRP A 117 6.67 5.64 -17.48
N LEU A 118 7.61 5.00 -16.77
CA LEU A 118 9.01 4.92 -17.19
C LEU A 118 9.18 4.28 -18.57
N ARG A 119 8.48 3.16 -18.83
CA ARG A 119 8.53 2.49 -20.15
C ARG A 119 8.04 3.41 -21.26
N LYS A 120 6.95 4.15 -21.02
CA LYS A 120 6.38 5.10 -21.98
C LYS A 120 7.30 6.30 -22.22
N GLN A 121 7.92 6.84 -21.17
CA GLN A 121 8.88 7.94 -21.29
C GLN A 121 10.11 7.54 -22.12
N VAL A 122 10.64 6.33 -21.90
CA VAL A 122 11.75 5.79 -22.71
C VAL A 122 11.34 5.63 -24.18
N LEU A 123 10.11 5.19 -24.45
CA LEU A 123 9.61 5.09 -25.82
C LEU A 123 9.55 6.47 -26.49
N VAL A 124 8.99 7.48 -25.79
CA VAL A 124 8.92 8.86 -26.29
C VAL A 124 10.33 9.41 -26.58
N ALA A 125 11.30 9.18 -25.69
CA ALA A 125 12.68 9.61 -25.92
C ALA A 125 13.31 8.92 -27.14
N ARG A 126 13.17 7.60 -27.28
CA ARG A 126 13.72 6.83 -28.42
C ARG A 126 13.14 7.24 -29.76
N THR A 127 11.86 7.66 -29.80
CA THR A 127 11.26 8.20 -31.03
C THR A 127 11.90 9.53 -31.46
N MET A 128 12.51 10.30 -30.55
CA MET A 128 13.34 11.46 -30.93
C MET A 128 14.61 11.01 -31.64
N ASP A 129 15.35 10.09 -31.00
CA ASP A 129 16.68 9.69 -31.46
C ASP A 129 16.63 9.01 -32.84
N GLY A 130 15.62 8.14 -33.06
CA GLY A 130 15.43 7.46 -34.34
C GLY A 130 15.00 8.39 -35.48
N ALA A 131 14.36 9.52 -35.17
CA ALA A 131 13.99 10.52 -36.15
C ALA A 131 15.10 11.56 -36.41
N ALA A 132 16.12 11.65 -35.54
CA ALA A 132 17.29 12.50 -35.73
C ALA A 132 18.41 11.83 -36.57
N GLY A 133 18.35 10.52 -36.80
CA GLY A 133 19.32 9.75 -37.58
C GLY A 133 18.92 9.47 -39.05
N GLN A 134 17.89 10.15 -39.56
CA GLN A 134 17.39 9.99 -40.94
C GLN A 134 17.64 11.22 -41.83
N ASP A 135 18.39 12.21 -41.35
CA ASP A 135 18.85 13.40 -42.08
C ASP A 135 20.37 13.32 -42.35
#